data_AF-A0A365P1I8-F1
#
_entry.id   AF-A0A365P1I8-F1
#
_cell.length_a   1.000
_cell.length_b   1.000
_cell.length_c   1.000
_cell.angle_alpha   90.00
_cell.angle_beta   90.00
_cell.angle_gamma   90.00
#
_symmetry.space_group_name_H-M   'P 1'
#
loop_
_entity.id
_entity.type
_entity.pdbx_description
1 polymer ?
#
loop_
_entity_poly.entity_id
_entity_poly.type
_entity_poly.pdbx_seq_one_letter_code
_entity_poly.pdbx_strand_id
1 'polypeptide(L)' 'MSRTMFSYTKSILERVSFDPKLFCKELEKAIKVLLPYEIDQLRDWLLNYTKEKPELRQCLIYIN' A
#
# COMPACT_ATOMS: atom_id res chain seq x y z
N MET A 1 9.87 1.04 20.30
CA MET A 1 9.91 0.57 18.89
C MET A 1 9.68 1.76 17.97
N SER A 2 10.68 2.18 17.22
CA SER A 2 10.52 3.13 16.11
C SER A 2 9.59 2.50 15.08
N ARG A 3 8.38 3.06 14.88
CA ARG A 3 7.55 2.66 13.74
C ARG A 3 8.25 3.14 12.48
N THR A 4 8.61 2.22 11.59
CA THR A 4 9.03 2.57 10.24
C THR A 4 7.83 3.17 9.49
N MET A 5 8.10 4.07 8.53
CA MET A 5 7.03 4.62 7.69
C MET A 5 6.31 3.50 6.93
N PHE A 6 7.04 2.44 6.54
CA PHE A 6 6.45 1.23 6.00
C PHE A 6 5.36 0.60 6.90
N SER A 7 5.62 0.40 8.20
CA SER A 7 4.64 -0.19 9.13
C SER A 7 3.40 0.69 9.31
N TYR A 8 3.60 2.01 9.33
CA TYR A 8 2.51 2.98 9.39
C TYR A 8 1.64 2.93 8.13
N THR A 9 2.26 2.98 6.95
CA THR A 9 1.60 2.85 5.65
C THR A 9 0.78 1.57 5.58
N LYS A 10 1.37 0.42 5.92
CA LYS A 10 0.68 -0.87 5.87
C LYS A 10 -0.57 -0.88 6.73
N SER A 11 -0.49 -0.33 7.95
CA SER A 11 -1.64 -0.26 8.86
C SER A 11 -2.77 0.64 8.32
N ILE A 12 -2.44 1.75 7.64
CA ILE A 12 -3.43 2.59 6.97
C ILE A 12 -4.08 1.84 5.83
N LEU A 13 -3.29 1.25 4.93
CA LEU A 13 -3.79 0.53 3.76
C LEU A 13 -4.70 -0.64 4.16
N GLU A 14 -4.34 -1.39 5.20
CA GLU A 14 -5.19 -2.45 5.75
C GLU A 14 -6.53 -1.90 6.26
N ARG A 15 -6.51 -0.77 6.97
CA ARG A 15 -7.72 -0.12 7.50
C ARG A 15 -8.64 0.41 6.42
N VAL A 16 -8.11 0.94 5.33
CA VAL A 16 -8.91 1.50 4.23
C VAL A 16 -9.21 0.47 3.12
N SER A 17 -8.78 -0.78 3.28
CA SER A 17 -8.91 -1.84 2.27
C SER A 17 -10.35 -2.22 1.90
N PHE A 18 -11.35 -1.73 2.65
CA PHE A 18 -12.77 -1.92 2.34
C PHE A 18 -13.27 -1.00 1.22
N ASP A 19 -12.57 0.10 0.91
CA ASP A 19 -12.91 1.04 -0.16
C ASP A 19 -11.74 1.15 -1.14
N PRO A 20 -11.85 0.55 -2.34
CA PRO A 20 -10.78 0.61 -3.35
C PRO A 20 -10.38 2.03 -3.76
N LYS A 21 -11.31 2.99 -3.77
CA LYS A 21 -11.00 4.38 -4.15
C LYS A 21 -10.18 5.05 -3.04
N LEU A 22 -10.54 4.82 -1.78
CA LEU A 22 -9.77 5.33 -0.64
C LEU A 22 -8.41 4.66 -0.55
N PHE A 23 -8.34 3.34 -0.77
CA PHE A 23 -7.10 2.59 -0.80
C PHE A 23 -6.11 3.13 -1.84
N CYS A 24 -6.57 3.35 -3.09
CA CYS A 24 -5.75 3.95 -4.13
C CYS A 24 -5.19 5.34 -3.72
N LYS A 25 -6.01 6.18 -3.08
CA LYS A 25 -5.57 7.52 -2.60
C LYS A 25 -4.50 7.44 -1.52
N GLU A 26 -4.67 6.55 -0.54
CA GLU A 26 -3.68 6.39 0.54
C GLU A 26 -2.40 5.71 0.03
N LEU A 27 -2.51 4.80 -0.94
CA LEU A 27 -1.35 4.20 -1.60
C LEU A 27 -0.53 5.26 -2.35
N GLU A 28 -1.19 6.13 -3.13
CA GLU A 28 -0.51 7.22 -3.83
C GLU A 28 0.23 8.16 -2.86
N LYS A 29 -0.37 8.46 -1.70
CA LYS A 29 0.30 9.25 -0.65
C LYS A 29 1.51 8.52 -0.07
N ALA A 30 1.37 7.23 0.21
CA ALA A 30 2.46 6.44 0.79
C ALA A 30 3.70 6.42 -0.11
N ILE A 31 3.51 6.25 -1.43
CA ILE A 31 4.62 6.21 -2.40
C ILE A 31 5.40 7.52 -2.44
N LYS A 32 4.77 8.66 -2.12
CA LYS A 32 5.44 9.97 -2.05
C LYS A 32 6.27 10.18 -0.79
N VAL A 33 6.06 9.37 0.25
CA VAL A 33 6.66 9.54 1.59
C VAL A 33 7.69 8.45 1.89
N LEU A 34 7.50 7.25 1.35
CA LEU A 34 8.37 6.10 1.59
C LEU A 34 9.71 6.23 0.87
N LEU A 35 10.75 5.66 1.50
CA LEU A 35 12.06 5.53 0.87
C LEU A 35 12.01 4.45 -0.24
N PRO A 36 12.92 4.48 -1.24
CA PRO A 36 12.91 3.53 -2.35
C PRO A 36 12.83 2.05 -1.90
N TYR A 37 13.62 1.66 -0.91
CA TYR A 37 13.60 0.29 -0.40
C TYR A 37 12.30 -0.08 0.33
N GLU A 38 11.59 0.90 0.91
CA GLU A 38 10.28 0.66 1.53
C GLU A 38 9.19 0.56 0.46
N ILE A 39 9.35 1.21 -0.69
CA ILE A 39 8.47 1.06 -1.85
C ILE A 39 8.58 -0.35 -2.42
N ASP A 40 9.81 -0.89 -2.55
CA ASP A 40 10.01 -2.29 -2.95
C ASP A 40 9.32 -3.27 -1.99
N GLN A 41 9.50 -3.08 -0.68
CA GLN A 41 8.79 -3.86 0.34
C GLN A 41 7.27 -3.73 0.25
N LEU A 42 6.77 -2.52 -0.05
CA LEU A 42 5.35 -2.26 -0.24
C LEU A 42 4.79 -2.95 -1.47
N ARG A 43 5.55 -2.98 -2.57
CA ARG A 43 5.18 -3.68 -3.81
C ARG A 43 4.98 -5.18 -3.55
N ASP A 44 5.95 -5.84 -2.91
CA ASP A 44 5.87 -7.26 -2.59
C ASP A 44 4.70 -7.57 -1.65
N TRP A 45 4.47 -6.71 -0.66
CA TRP A 45 3.34 -6.85 0.23
C TRP A 45 2.00 -6.69 -0.51
N LEU A 46 1.85 -5.66 -1.34
CA LEU A 46 0.63 -5.40 -2.12
C LEU A 46 0.30 -6.53 -3.10
N LEU A 47 1.30 -7.08 -3.79
CA LEU A 47 1.11 -8.20 -4.70
C LEU A 47 0.54 -9.44 -3.99
N ASN A 48 0.92 -9.67 -2.73
CA ASN A 48 0.35 -10.74 -1.92
C ASN A 48 -1.02 -10.35 -1.35
N TYR A 49 -1.16 -9.15 -0.83
CA TYR A 49 -2.39 -8.67 -0.19
C TYR A 49 -3.58 -8.59 -1.16
N THR A 50 -3.34 -8.21 -2.41
CA THR A 50 -4.36 -8.11 -3.46
C THR A 50 -4.70 -9.45 -4.14
N LYS A 51 -4.09 -10.57 -3.71
CA LYS A 51 -4.51 -11.92 -4.16
C LYS A 51 -5.91 -12.24 -3.65
N GLU A 52 -6.16 -11.96 -2.38
CA GLU A 52 -7.45 -12.19 -1.71
C GLU A 52 -8.45 -11.05 -1.93
N LYS A 53 -7.99 -9.90 -2.43
CA LYS A 53 -8.78 -8.69 -2.69
C LYS A 53 -8.59 -8.20 -4.13
N PRO A 54 -9.18 -8.90 -5.12
CA PRO A 54 -9.00 -8.55 -6.53
C PRO A 54 -9.45 -7.13 -6.87
N GLU A 55 -10.41 -6.56 -6.15
CA GLU A 55 -10.90 -5.18 -6.29
C GLU A 55 -9.83 -4.11 -6.03
N LEU A 56 -8.77 -4.45 -5.28
CA LEU A 56 -7.65 -3.55 -4.99
C LEU A 56 -6.54 -3.61 -6.04
N ARG A 57 -6.56 -4.59 -6.96
CA ARG A 57 -5.52 -4.75 -7.99
C ARG A 57 -5.41 -3.54 -8.91
N GLN A 58 -6.52 -2.82 -9.12
CA GLN A 58 -6.52 -1.56 -9.89
C GLN A 58 -5.60 -0.49 -9.28
N CYS A 59 -5.35 -0.54 -7.97
CA CYS A 59 -4.45 0.41 -7.30
C CYS A 59 -2.97 0.07 -7.51
N LEU A 60 -2.63 -1.12 -8.01
CA LEU A 60 -1.22 -1.48 -8.28
C LEU A 60 -0.58 -0.64 -9.39
N ILE A 61 -1.38 0.08 -10.19
CA ILE A 61 -0.89 1.00 -11.22
C ILE A 61 0.02 2.10 -10.65
N TYR A 62 -0.13 2.44 -9.36
CA TYR A 62 0.64 3.49 -8.72
C TYR A 62 2.05 3.04 -8.32
N ILE A 63 2.33 1.74 -8.30
CA ILE A 63 3.60 1.16 -7.82
C ILE A 63 4.33 0.32 -8.91
N ASN A 64 3.92 0.48 -10.18
CA ASN A 64 4.51 -0.23 -11.31
C ASN A 64 5.83 0.35 -11.79
#